data_AF-A0A645GZ92-F1
#
_entry.id   AF-A0A645GZ92-F1
#
_cell.length_a   1.000
_cell.length_b   1.000
_cell.length_c   1.000
_cell.angle_alpha   90.00
_cell.angle_beta   90.00
_cell.angle_gamma   90.00
#
_symmetry.space_group_name_H-M   'P 1'
#
loop_
_entity.id
_entity.type
_entity.pdbx_description
1 polymer ?
#
loop_
_entity_poly.entity_id
_entity_poly.type
_entity_poly.pdbx_seq_one_letter_code
_entity_poly.pdbx_strand_id
1 'polypeptide(L)'
;MGDEPYNPLCRKYVENSDWLLGEAFCLYRDREIYKPYEKHHSTVKDTCELAAQLNIKNLVLWHTEDQNILDRQKLYIAEGKRYYSGNLYVPNDLDVLVL
;
A
#
# COMPACT_ATOMS: atom_id res chain seq x y z
N MET A 1 -6.23 6.55 3.20
CA MET A 1 -6.14 7.34 1.95
C MET A 1 -7.03 6.66 0.92
N GLY A 2 -7.61 7.43 0.00
CA GLY A 2 -8.37 6.87 -1.13
C GLY A 2 -7.44 6.41 -2.25
N ASP A 3 -7.96 6.42 -3.47
CA ASP A 3 -7.24 6.01 -4.69
C ASP A 3 -6.25 7.08 -5.21
N GLU A 4 -5.99 8.12 -4.40
CA GLU A 4 -5.10 9.21 -4.76
C GLU A 4 -3.75 9.08 -4.04
N PRO A 5 -2.64 9.52 -4.66
CA PRO A 5 -1.35 9.57 -4.01
C PRO A 5 -1.40 10.52 -2.82
N TYR A 6 -0.57 10.25 -1.81
CA TYR A 6 -0.50 11.08 -0.62
C TYR A 6 -0.23 12.55 -0.93
N ASN A 7 -1.08 13.42 -0.37
CA ASN A 7 -0.89 14.86 -0.40
C ASN A 7 -0.20 15.33 0.90
N PRO A 8 0.97 16.00 0.83
CA PRO A 8 1.67 16.52 2.01
C PRO A 8 0.83 17.44 2.90
N LEU A 9 -0.17 18.15 2.35
CA LEU A 9 -1.10 18.98 3.12
C LEU A 9 -1.95 18.16 4.10
N CYS A 10 -2.08 16.85 3.86
CA CYS A 10 -2.82 15.93 4.71
C CYS A 10 -1.99 15.34 5.86
N ARG A 11 -0.67 15.65 5.97
CA ARG A 11 0.24 15.05 6.96
C ARG A 11 -0.34 15.01 8.36
N LYS A 12 -0.89 16.14 8.82
CA LYS A 12 -1.46 16.30 10.17
C LYS A 12 -2.63 15.36 10.49
N TYR A 13 -3.27 14.78 9.47
CA TYR A 13 -4.39 13.85 9.64
C TYR A 13 -3.96 12.39 9.62
N VAL A 14 -2.75 12.08 9.16
CA VAL A 14 -2.30 10.70 8.91
C VAL A 14 -1.06 10.31 9.73
N GLU A 15 -0.17 11.26 10.01
CA GLU A 15 1.06 11.00 10.75
C GLU A 15 0.78 10.40 12.14
N ASN A 16 1.51 9.35 12.50
CA ASN A 16 1.35 8.55 13.72
C ASN A 16 -0.01 7.85 13.88
N SER A 17 -0.82 7.74 12.83
CA SER A 17 -2.06 6.96 12.89
C SER A 17 -1.75 5.48 13.15
N ASP A 18 -2.57 4.84 13.97
CA ASP A 18 -2.43 3.40 14.24
C ASP A 18 -2.69 2.55 13.00
N TRP A 19 -3.60 3.00 12.14
CA TRP A 19 -4.03 2.30 10.93
C TRP A 19 -4.00 3.22 9.72
N LEU A 20 -3.45 2.74 8.62
CA LEU A 20 -3.50 3.38 7.32
C LEU A 20 -3.96 2.39 6.26
N LEU A 21 -5.04 2.73 5.56
CA LEU A 21 -5.37 2.11 4.28
C LEU A 21 -4.66 2.93 3.19
N GLY A 22 -3.73 2.31 2.48
CA GLY A 22 -2.97 2.94 1.41
C GLY A 22 -3.11 2.12 0.14
N GLU A 23 -3.47 2.76 -0.97
CA GLU A 23 -3.53 2.04 -2.24
C GLU A 23 -2.14 1.56 -2.68
N ALA A 24 -2.10 0.44 -3.40
CA ALA A 24 -0.88 -0.05 -4.04
C ALA A 24 -1.26 -0.74 -5.34
N PHE A 25 -1.27 0.00 -6.44
CA PHE A 25 -1.79 -0.48 -7.72
C PHE A 25 -1.01 -1.68 -8.25
N CYS A 26 0.31 -1.63 -8.24
CA CYS A 26 1.17 -2.72 -8.71
C CYS A 26 2.44 -2.86 -7.87
N LEU A 27 3.15 -3.99 -8.04
CA LEU A 27 4.53 -4.13 -7.59
C LEU A 27 5.43 -3.12 -8.30
N TYR A 28 6.51 -2.69 -7.64
CA TYR A 28 7.43 -1.71 -8.21
C TYR A 28 8.12 -2.22 -9.48
N ARG A 29 8.40 -3.52 -9.56
CA ARG A 29 8.99 -4.13 -10.76
C ARG A 29 8.08 -4.06 -12.00
N ASP A 30 6.77 -3.98 -11.79
CA ASP A 30 5.76 -4.04 -12.85
C ASP A 30 5.27 -2.63 -13.26
N ARG A 31 5.86 -1.57 -12.68
CA ARG A 31 5.46 -0.17 -12.93
C ARG A 31 5.54 0.25 -14.39
N GLU A 32 6.46 -0.31 -15.18
CA GLU A 32 6.59 0.03 -16.62
C GLU A 32 5.48 -0.63 -17.46
N ILE A 33 4.91 -1.74 -16.97
CA ILE A 33 3.80 -2.45 -17.61
C ILE A 33 2.49 -1.72 -17.29
N TYR A 34 2.28 -1.42 -16.01
CA TYR A 34 1.01 -0.90 -15.51
C TYR A 34 0.90 0.63 -15.51
N LYS A 35 2.06 1.31 -15.55
CA LYS A 35 2.19 2.78 -15.57
C LYS A 35 1.36 3.47 -14.48
N PRO A 36 1.53 3.09 -13.19
CA PRO A 36 0.70 3.62 -12.11
C PRO A 36 0.78 5.14 -12.02
N TYR A 37 1.97 5.72 -12.23
CA TYR A 37 2.19 7.17 -12.11
C TYR A 37 1.45 8.00 -13.16
N GLU A 38 1.27 7.49 -14.38
CA GLU A 38 0.49 8.16 -15.43
C GLU A 38 -1.01 8.22 -15.06
N LYS A 39 -1.45 7.34 -14.16
CA LYS A 39 -2.83 7.23 -13.66
C LYS A 39 -3.01 7.84 -12.28
N HIS A 40 -1.97 8.49 -11.75
CA HIS A 40 -1.95 8.99 -10.37
C HIS A 40 -2.15 7.89 -9.32
N HIS A 41 -1.52 6.74 -9.52
CA HIS A 41 -1.48 5.67 -8.53
C HIS A 41 -0.08 5.40 -7.98
N SER A 42 -0.04 4.69 -6.85
CA SER A 42 1.19 4.32 -6.12
C SER A 42 1.56 2.85 -6.34
N THR A 43 2.85 2.51 -6.22
CA THR A 43 3.31 1.11 -6.12
C THR A 43 3.36 0.63 -4.67
N VAL A 44 3.48 -0.69 -4.46
CA VAL A 44 3.69 -1.27 -3.12
C VAL A 44 4.89 -0.64 -2.41
N LYS A 45 6.00 -0.44 -3.12
CA LYS A 45 7.19 0.24 -2.58
C LYS A 45 6.84 1.65 -2.09
N ASP A 46 6.22 2.47 -2.94
CA ASP A 46 5.93 3.87 -2.64
C ASP A 46 5.06 4.00 -1.38
N THR A 47 4.00 3.19 -1.30
CA THR A 47 3.05 3.19 -0.17
C THR A 47 3.71 2.71 1.13
N CYS A 48 4.58 1.70 1.05
CA CYS A 48 5.30 1.18 2.21
C CYS A 48 6.36 2.17 2.73
N GLU A 49 7.14 2.80 1.86
CA GLU A 49 8.12 3.83 2.25
C GLU A 49 7.41 5.03 2.89
N LEU A 50 6.28 5.45 2.33
CA LEU A 50 5.46 6.52 2.89
C LEU A 50 4.93 6.16 4.29
N ALA A 51 4.38 4.95 4.46
CA ALA A 51 3.88 4.50 5.76
C ALA A 51 4.97 4.45 6.83
N ALA A 52 6.19 4.06 6.45
CA ALA A 52 7.36 4.12 7.34
C ALA A 52 7.69 5.57 7.74
N GLN A 53 7.71 6.50 6.78
CA GLN A 53 7.98 7.92 7.02
C GLN A 53 6.92 8.60 7.90
N LEU A 54 5.67 8.14 7.81
CA LEU A 54 4.54 8.64 8.61
C LEU A 54 4.37 7.94 9.96
N ASN A 55 5.28 7.00 10.29
CA ASN A 55 5.25 6.23 11.54
C ASN A 55 3.93 5.49 11.77
N ILE A 56 3.41 4.89 10.70
CA ILE A 56 2.20 4.06 10.77
C ILE A 56 2.52 2.72 11.42
N LYS A 57 1.62 2.20 12.26
CA LYS A 57 1.79 0.88 12.91
C LYS A 57 1.21 -0.26 12.08
N ASN A 58 0.02 -0.07 11.53
CA ASN A 58 -0.71 -1.06 10.73
C ASN A 58 -1.02 -0.49 9.34
N LEU A 59 -0.39 -1.05 8.30
CA LEU A 59 -0.62 -0.68 6.90
C LEU A 59 -1.45 -1.76 6.22
N VAL A 60 -2.55 -1.35 5.61
CA VAL A 60 -3.40 -2.19 4.75
C VAL A 60 -3.23 -1.72 3.32
N LEU A 61 -2.68 -2.58 2.47
CA LEU A 61 -2.58 -2.34 1.03
C LEU A 61 -3.86 -2.81 0.34
N TRP A 62 -4.43 -1.94 -0.49
CA TRP A 62 -5.67 -2.21 -1.23
C TRP A 62 -5.62 -1.56 -2.61
N HIS A 63 -6.70 -1.66 -3.39
CA HIS A 63 -6.81 -1.09 -4.74
C HIS A 63 -5.65 -1.55 -5.67
N THR A 64 -5.47 -2.87 -5.73
CA THR A 64 -4.40 -3.55 -6.47
C THR A 64 -4.84 -3.98 -7.86
N GLU A 65 -3.90 -4.31 -8.74
CA GLU A 65 -4.19 -5.09 -9.95
C GLU A 65 -4.62 -6.53 -9.62
N ASP A 66 -5.39 -7.14 -10.53
CA ASP A 66 -6.00 -8.47 -10.33
C ASP A 66 -5.46 -9.55 -11.30
N GLN A 67 -4.51 -9.24 -12.18
CA GLN A 67 -3.98 -10.19 -13.16
C GLN A 67 -3.31 -11.40 -12.49
N ASN A 68 -2.76 -11.23 -11.28
CA ASN A 68 -2.20 -12.32 -10.50
C ASN A 68 -2.85 -12.45 -9.10
N ILE A 69 -4.18 -12.48 -9.07
CA ILE A 69 -4.96 -12.53 -7.81
C ILE A 69 -4.53 -13.66 -6.85
N LEU A 70 -4.11 -14.82 -7.39
CA LEU A 70 -3.74 -15.99 -6.59
C LEU A 70 -2.46 -15.78 -5.77
N ASP A 71 -1.43 -15.17 -6.37
CA ASP A 71 -0.15 -14.91 -5.70
C ASP A 71 -0.01 -13.47 -5.20
N ARG A 72 -0.98 -12.59 -5.51
CA ARG A 72 -0.96 -11.16 -5.17
C ARG A 72 -0.56 -10.91 -3.73
N GLN A 73 -1.31 -11.49 -2.77
CA GLN A 73 -1.09 -11.26 -1.34
C GLN A 73 0.36 -11.60 -0.95
N LYS A 74 0.86 -12.76 -1.38
CA LYS A 74 2.22 -13.22 -1.08
C LYS A 74 3.27 -12.28 -1.69
N LEU A 75 3.11 -11.89 -2.95
CA LEU A 75 4.07 -11.04 -3.65
C LEU A 75 4.11 -9.63 -3.05
N TYR A 76 2.95 -9.07 -2.74
CA TYR A 76 2.83 -7.72 -2.18
C TYR A 76 3.39 -7.65 -0.77
N ILE A 77 3.10 -8.65 0.08
CA ILE A 77 3.71 -8.75 1.42
C ILE A 77 5.23 -8.88 1.29
N ALA A 78 5.73 -9.73 0.38
CA ALA A 78 7.16 -9.93 0.20
C ALA A 78 7.88 -8.65 -0.25
N GLU A 79 7.31 -7.88 -1.17
CA GLU A 79 7.88 -6.58 -1.57
C GLU A 79 7.78 -5.55 -0.44
N GLY A 80 6.59 -5.37 0.15
CA GLY A 80 6.35 -4.35 1.17
C GLY A 80 7.21 -4.52 2.42
N LYS A 81 7.47 -5.76 2.86
CA LYS A 81 8.34 -6.05 4.02
C LYS A 81 9.81 -5.63 3.81
N ARG A 82 10.23 -5.33 2.58
CA ARG A 82 11.57 -4.78 2.32
C ARG A 82 11.67 -3.29 2.68
N TYR A 83 10.53 -2.59 2.72
CA TYR A 83 10.45 -1.14 2.88
C TYR A 83 9.72 -0.70 4.15
N TYR A 84 8.91 -1.59 4.74
CA TYR A 84 8.08 -1.29 5.90
C TYR A 84 8.19 -2.38 6.98
N SER A 85 8.54 -1.96 8.20
CA SER A 85 8.77 -2.83 9.35
C SER A 85 7.55 -3.05 10.23
N GLY A 86 6.48 -2.27 10.05
CA GLY A 86 5.23 -2.43 10.80
C GLY A 86 4.38 -3.62 10.36
N ASN A 87 3.15 -3.67 10.87
CA ASN A 87 2.19 -4.70 10.51
C ASN A 87 1.64 -4.42 9.11
N LEU A 88 1.83 -5.36 8.19
CA LEU A 88 1.46 -5.21 6.78
C LEU A 88 0.40 -6.22 6.41
N TYR A 89 -0.70 -5.74 5.86
CA TYR A 89 -1.85 -6.53 5.45
C TYR A 89 -2.17 -6.29 3.98
N VAL A 90 -2.49 -7.37 3.26
CA VAL A 90 -2.97 -7.32 1.87
C VAL A 90 -4.21 -8.22 1.82
N PRO A 91 -5.37 -7.73 2.29
CA PRO A 91 -6.57 -8.54 2.44
C PRO A 91 -7.17 -8.93 1.10
N ASN A 92 -7.85 -10.06 1.08
CA ASN A 92 -8.83 -10.40 0.05
C ASN A 92 -10.22 -9.90 0.46
N ASP A 93 -11.15 -9.92 -0.48
CA ASP A 93 -12.55 -9.63 -0.20
C ASP A 93 -13.06 -10.52 0.95
N LEU A 94 -13.76 -9.89 1.89
CA LEU A 94 -14.33 -10.49 3.10
C LEU A 94 -13.32 -10.87 4.20
N ASP A 95 -12.03 -10.57 4.05
CA ASP A 95 -11.08 -10.70 5.15
C ASP A 95 -11.42 -9.73 6.30
N VAL A 96 -11.27 -10.21 7.53
CA VAL A 96 -11.52 -9.42 8.76
C VAL A 96 -10.19 -9.14 9.46
N LEU A 97 -9.88 -7.86 9.65
CA LEU A 97 -8.74 -7.42 10.45
C LEU A 97 -9.22 -7.10 11.87
N VAL A 98 -8.61 -7.73 12.87
CA VAL A 98 -8.90 -7.47 14.28
C VAL A 98 -7.99 -6.35 14.79
N LEU A 99 -8.59 -5.37 15.48
CA LEU A 99 -7.93 -4.16 15.97
C LEU A 99 -7.25 -4.36 17.33
#